data_AF-A0A0B7BSD9-F1
#
_entry.id   AF-A0A0B7BSD9-F1
#
_cell.length_a   1.000
_cell.length_b   1.000
_cell.length_c   1.000
_cell.angle_alpha   90.00
_cell.angle_beta   90.00
_cell.angle_gamma   90.00
#
_symmetry.space_group_name_H-M   'P 1'
#
loop_
_entity.id
_entity.type
_entity.pdbx_description
1 polymer ?
#
loop_
_entity_poly.entity_id
_entity_poly.type
_entity_poly.pdbx_seq_one_letter_code
_entity_poly.pdbx_strand_id
1 'polypeptide(L)'
;MTHMLTDAFCDGSTGIDIKYRIDGEVFNLRRLQAKTKVKTYNIRDLLFADDCALSAGSEVELQNLMNKFSTACSNFDLMINTEKTEVMYQPAHGNVYKEPMIMINGTKLKAAHRFTYLGSTLSQNINIDDEVNSRISMASSSFGRLYANVWHRSGINLQTKLNVYRAAVLPVLLYASETWTIYTRHAKKLNHFHTNCLRKLLKIKRQDKIPDTTVLDRAGIPSINTILMKHQLRWAGHLVRMPDHRMPKILFYSEMSSGKRSRGGQKKRFKDTLKSSLKSFEIKIDSWEKAARDRTSWRSLLRKGAKSCEAARQAASVLRRQKRKASAHESQTVATISCPHCPRLFKARIGLTSHLRVH
;
A
#
# COMPACT_ATOMS: atom_id res chain seq x y z
N MET A 1 -17.63 -18.64 -18.75
CA MET A 1 -16.99 -17.32 -18.87
C MET A 1 -15.82 -17.30 -19.86
N THR A 2 -14.88 -18.26 -19.83
CA THR A 2 -13.74 -18.27 -20.79
C THR A 2 -14.18 -18.33 -22.26
N HIS A 3 -15.12 -19.20 -22.62
CA HIS A 3 -15.68 -19.26 -23.99
C HIS A 3 -16.45 -17.99 -24.38
N MET A 4 -17.19 -17.39 -23.44
CA MET A 4 -17.89 -16.12 -23.65
C MET A 4 -16.93 -14.97 -23.93
N LEU A 5 -15.76 -14.95 -23.27
CA LEU A 5 -14.74 -13.94 -23.56
C LEU A 5 -14.01 -14.20 -24.88
N THR A 6 -13.79 -15.47 -25.23
CA THR A 6 -13.29 -15.81 -26.56
C THR A 6 -14.27 -15.26 -27.60
N ASP A 7 -15.57 -15.56 -27.49
CA ASP A 7 -16.61 -15.01 -28.35
C ASP A 7 -16.63 -13.47 -28.38
N ALA A 8 -16.61 -12.82 -27.21
CA ALA A 8 -16.64 -11.37 -27.12
C ALA A 8 -15.40 -10.68 -27.74
N PHE A 9 -14.23 -11.32 -27.67
CA PHE A 9 -12.95 -10.65 -27.89
C PHE A 9 -12.02 -11.34 -28.90
N CYS A 10 -12.53 -12.31 -29.68
CA CYS A 10 -11.80 -13.03 -30.74
C CYS A 10 -10.92 -12.09 -31.61
N ASP A 11 -11.43 -10.90 -31.94
CA ASP A 11 -10.82 -10.01 -32.94
C ASP A 11 -10.34 -8.67 -32.38
N GLY A 12 -10.27 -8.52 -31.05
CA GLY A 12 -9.98 -7.23 -30.41
C GLY A 12 -8.50 -6.99 -30.11
N SER A 13 -7.96 -5.84 -30.51
CA SER A 13 -6.71 -5.26 -29.97
C SER A 13 -6.94 -4.32 -28.78
N THR A 14 -8.20 -4.10 -28.40
CA THR A 14 -8.63 -3.13 -27.41
C THR A 14 -8.16 -3.49 -26.00
N GLY A 15 -7.48 -2.58 -25.31
CA GLY A 15 -7.01 -2.77 -23.94
C GLY A 15 -5.87 -1.83 -23.59
N ILE A 16 -5.18 -2.11 -22.50
CA ILE A 16 -4.01 -1.36 -22.06
C ILE A 16 -2.74 -2.14 -22.41
N ASP A 17 -1.96 -1.61 -23.33
CA ASP A 17 -0.72 -2.23 -23.76
C ASP A 17 0.43 -1.99 -22.79
N ILE A 18 1.12 -3.07 -22.43
CA ILE A 18 2.38 -3.05 -21.68
C ILE A 18 3.50 -3.74 -22.46
N LYS A 19 4.72 -3.19 -22.40
CA LYS A 19 5.93 -3.81 -22.92
C LYS A 19 6.64 -4.54 -21.80
N TYR A 20 7.03 -5.79 -22.02
CA TYR A 20 7.65 -6.62 -20.99
C TYR A 20 8.79 -7.48 -21.53
N ARG A 21 9.68 -7.88 -20.62
CA ARG A 21 10.82 -8.75 -20.89
C ARG A 21 11.25 -9.47 -19.61
N ILE A 22 11.19 -10.81 -19.60
CA ILE A 22 11.34 -11.64 -18.39
C ILE A 22 12.76 -12.21 -18.20
N ASP A 23 13.57 -12.29 -19.25
CA ASP A 23 14.94 -12.83 -19.22
C ASP A 23 15.95 -11.89 -18.51
N GLY A 24 15.49 -11.09 -17.55
CA GLY A 24 16.22 -9.95 -17.03
C GLY A 24 15.86 -9.43 -15.67
N GLU A 25 16.69 -8.49 -15.20
CA GLU A 25 16.52 -7.88 -13.90
C GLU A 25 15.39 -6.87 -13.88
N VAL A 26 14.47 -6.99 -12.91
CA VAL A 26 13.28 -6.14 -12.79
C VAL A 26 13.59 -4.63 -12.70
N PHE A 27 14.80 -4.27 -12.23
CA PHE A 27 15.21 -2.88 -12.03
C PHE A 27 15.89 -2.26 -13.25
N ASN A 28 16.27 -3.05 -14.26
CA ASN A 28 16.90 -2.55 -15.48
C ASN A 28 15.86 -2.30 -16.58
N LEU A 29 15.12 -1.20 -16.45
CA LEU A 29 14.05 -0.83 -17.38
C LEU A 29 14.54 -0.47 -18.79
N ARG A 30 15.80 -0.05 -18.96
CA ARG A 30 16.37 0.28 -20.27
C ARG A 30 16.27 -0.89 -21.25
N ARG A 31 16.22 -2.12 -20.74
CA ARG A 31 16.05 -3.34 -21.55
C ARG A 31 14.74 -3.39 -22.33
N LEU A 32 13.71 -2.66 -21.88
CA LEU A 32 12.42 -2.57 -22.57
C LEU A 32 12.49 -1.66 -23.81
N GLN A 33 13.61 -0.97 -24.02
CA GLN A 33 13.88 -0.18 -25.23
C GLN A 33 14.61 -1.00 -26.32
N ALA A 34 14.97 -2.25 -26.02
CA ALA A 34 15.66 -3.11 -26.98
C ALA A 34 14.73 -3.48 -28.15
N LYS A 35 15.30 -3.55 -29.36
CA LYS A 35 14.57 -3.95 -30.58
C LYS A 35 14.15 -5.43 -30.57
N THR A 36 14.88 -6.27 -29.86
CA THR A 36 14.67 -7.72 -29.81
C THR A 36 14.27 -8.18 -28.41
N LYS A 37 13.54 -9.30 -28.32
CA LYS A 37 13.09 -9.97 -27.07
C LYS A 37 12.07 -9.21 -26.22
N VAL A 38 11.73 -7.98 -26.55
CA VAL A 38 10.62 -7.24 -25.93
C VAL A 38 9.31 -7.74 -26.53
N LYS A 39 8.36 -8.09 -25.67
CA LYS A 39 7.01 -8.51 -26.07
C LYS A 39 6.00 -7.48 -25.58
N THR A 40 4.84 -7.45 -26.22
CA THR A 40 3.68 -6.67 -25.78
C THR A 40 2.65 -7.61 -25.16
N TYR A 41 1.98 -7.14 -24.10
CA TYR A 41 0.82 -7.81 -23.52
C TYR A 41 -0.30 -6.77 -23.39
N ASN A 42 -1.50 -7.14 -23.83
CA ASN A 42 -2.69 -6.29 -23.76
C ASN A 42 -3.50 -6.69 -22.52
N ILE A 43 -3.62 -5.78 -21.55
CA ILE A 43 -4.44 -5.99 -20.35
C ILE A 43 -5.83 -5.46 -20.68
N ARG A 44 -6.81 -6.35 -20.72
CA ARG A 44 -8.18 -6.05 -21.11
C ARG A 44 -9.15 -6.37 -20.00
N ASP A 45 -9.17 -7.63 -19.58
CA ASP A 45 -10.11 -8.17 -18.62
C ASP A 45 -9.41 -8.71 -17.37
N LEU A 46 -10.10 -8.57 -16.24
CA LEU A 46 -9.78 -9.16 -14.96
C LEU A 46 -11.04 -9.88 -14.48
N LEU A 47 -11.04 -11.20 -14.60
CA LEU A 47 -12.18 -12.04 -14.25
C LEU A 47 -11.98 -12.77 -12.94
N PHE A 48 -13.04 -12.81 -12.13
CA PHE A 48 -13.10 -13.65 -10.94
C PHE A 48 -14.55 -13.99 -10.60
N ALA A 49 -14.94 -15.26 -10.75
CA ALA A 49 -16.32 -15.70 -10.60
C ALA A 49 -17.28 -14.84 -11.44
N ASP A 50 -18.25 -14.16 -10.83
CA ASP A 50 -19.17 -13.20 -11.45
C ASP A 50 -18.60 -11.78 -11.57
N ASP A 51 -17.57 -11.43 -10.79
CA ASP A 51 -16.90 -10.13 -10.84
C ASP A 51 -16.00 -10.02 -12.08
N CYS A 52 -16.37 -9.11 -12.98
CA CYS A 52 -15.59 -8.76 -14.17
C CYS A 52 -15.16 -7.29 -14.11
N ALA A 53 -13.88 -7.02 -14.32
CA ALA A 53 -13.38 -5.66 -14.56
C ALA A 53 -12.74 -5.59 -15.94
N LEU A 54 -13.19 -4.63 -16.74
CA LEU A 54 -12.66 -4.35 -18.06
C LEU A 54 -11.86 -3.05 -18.07
N SER A 55 -10.85 -2.98 -18.93
CA SER A 55 -9.93 -1.85 -19.02
C SER A 55 -9.56 -1.54 -20.46
N ALA A 56 -9.41 -0.24 -20.76
CA ALA A 56 -9.07 0.27 -22.08
C ALA A 56 -8.30 1.60 -21.97
N GLY A 57 -7.61 1.99 -23.05
CA GLY A 57 -6.83 3.23 -23.10
C GLY A 57 -7.67 4.49 -23.35
N SER A 58 -8.90 4.33 -23.84
CA SER A 58 -9.83 5.44 -24.11
C SER A 58 -11.28 5.07 -23.82
N GLU A 59 -12.14 6.09 -23.71
CA GLU A 59 -13.59 5.95 -23.50
C GLU A 59 -14.28 5.24 -24.68
N VAL A 60 -13.88 5.57 -25.91
CA VAL A 60 -14.40 4.93 -27.14
C VAL A 60 -14.07 3.45 -27.17
N GLU A 61 -12.81 3.12 -26.86
CA GLU A 61 -12.37 1.72 -26.74
C GLU A 61 -13.13 0.97 -25.66
N LEU A 62 -13.34 1.58 -24.49
CA LEU A 62 -14.10 0.97 -23.41
C LEU A 62 -15.57 0.74 -23.80
N GLN A 63 -16.20 1.69 -24.47
CA GLN A 63 -17.58 1.54 -24.96
C GLN A 63 -17.71 0.38 -25.95
N ASN A 64 -16.78 0.28 -26.90
CA ASN A 64 -16.74 -0.83 -27.85
C ASN A 64 -16.57 -2.18 -27.14
N LEU A 65 -15.68 -2.21 -26.14
CA LEU A 65 -15.43 -3.40 -25.33
C LEU A 65 -16.68 -3.80 -24.53
N MET A 66 -17.39 -2.84 -23.94
CA MET A 66 -18.64 -3.09 -23.21
C MET A 66 -19.77 -3.56 -24.12
N ASN A 67 -19.88 -3.02 -25.34
CA ASN A 67 -20.89 -3.47 -26.31
C ASN A 67 -20.67 -4.93 -26.70
N LYS A 68 -19.42 -5.31 -26.98
CA LYS A 68 -19.05 -6.71 -27.28
C LYS A 68 -19.31 -7.62 -26.09
N PHE A 69 -18.91 -7.20 -24.89
CA PHE A 69 -19.16 -7.96 -23.67
C PHE A 69 -20.66 -8.14 -23.40
N SER A 70 -21.47 -7.10 -23.58
CA SER A 70 -22.93 -7.17 -23.44
C SER A 70 -23.55 -8.12 -24.45
N THR A 71 -23.12 -8.08 -25.70
CA THR A 71 -23.60 -8.99 -26.76
C THR A 71 -23.28 -10.44 -26.42
N ALA A 72 -22.04 -10.72 -26.00
CA ALA A 72 -21.64 -12.06 -25.59
C ALA A 72 -22.38 -12.52 -24.33
N CYS A 73 -22.61 -11.66 -23.34
CA CYS A 73 -23.45 -12.00 -22.19
C CYS A 73 -24.85 -12.44 -22.64
N SER A 74 -25.50 -11.66 -23.52
CA SER A 74 -26.82 -12.01 -24.08
C SER A 74 -26.80 -13.34 -24.85
N ASN A 75 -25.76 -13.62 -25.63
CA ASN A 75 -25.62 -14.89 -26.36
C ASN A 75 -25.52 -16.12 -25.44
N PHE A 76 -25.11 -15.91 -24.18
CA PHE A 76 -25.00 -16.94 -23.15
C PHE A 76 -26.13 -16.85 -22.11
N ASP A 77 -27.21 -16.13 -22.41
CA ASP A 77 -28.36 -15.89 -21.52
C ASP A 77 -27.98 -15.26 -20.15
N LEU A 78 -26.92 -14.45 -20.14
CA LEU A 78 -26.47 -13.69 -18.98
C LEU A 78 -26.90 -12.23 -19.05
N MET A 79 -27.39 -11.71 -17.92
CA MET A 79 -27.74 -10.29 -17.79
C MET A 79 -26.69 -9.52 -16.98
N ILE A 80 -26.24 -8.39 -17.52
CA ILE A 80 -25.37 -7.46 -16.80
C ILE A 80 -26.22 -6.63 -15.85
N ASN A 81 -25.89 -6.65 -14.56
CA ASN A 81 -26.51 -5.78 -13.58
C ASN A 81 -25.94 -4.35 -13.71
N THR A 82 -26.66 -3.48 -14.39
CA THR A 82 -26.26 -2.08 -14.64
C THR A 82 -26.24 -1.23 -13.37
N GLU A 83 -27.00 -1.58 -12.33
CA GLU A 83 -26.98 -0.88 -11.04
C GLU A 83 -25.68 -1.11 -10.26
N LYS A 84 -25.14 -2.33 -10.34
CA LYS A 84 -23.86 -2.70 -9.70
C LYS A 84 -22.65 -2.37 -10.57
N THR A 85 -22.83 -2.23 -11.88
CA THR A 85 -21.72 -1.97 -12.80
C THR A 85 -21.35 -0.50 -12.77
N GLU A 86 -20.09 -0.22 -12.44
CA GLU A 86 -19.55 1.13 -12.35
C GLU A 86 -18.43 1.34 -13.38
N VAL A 87 -18.20 2.60 -13.78
CA VAL A 87 -17.08 3.00 -14.64
C VAL A 87 -16.20 4.00 -13.91
N MET A 88 -14.88 3.82 -13.99
CA MET A 88 -13.91 4.77 -13.42
C MET A 88 -12.97 5.27 -14.53
N TYR A 89 -12.87 6.59 -14.67
CA TYR A 89 -11.88 7.23 -15.54
C TYR A 89 -10.71 7.80 -14.72
N GLN A 90 -9.50 7.39 -15.04
CA GLN A 90 -8.28 7.91 -14.42
C GLN A 90 -7.55 8.84 -15.40
N PRO A 91 -7.72 10.17 -15.28
CA PRO A 91 -7.05 11.09 -16.18
C PRO A 91 -5.53 11.04 -16.01
N ALA A 92 -4.81 11.24 -17.12
CA ALA A 92 -3.38 11.46 -17.06
C ALA A 92 -3.06 12.69 -16.21
N HIS A 93 -1.84 12.74 -15.65
CA HIS A 93 -1.45 13.85 -14.78
C HIS A 93 -1.51 15.19 -15.52
N GLY A 94 -2.24 16.16 -14.95
CA GLY A 94 -2.46 17.48 -15.55
C GLY A 94 -3.72 17.57 -16.42
N ASN A 95 -4.35 16.44 -16.77
CA ASN A 95 -5.61 16.45 -17.50
C ASN A 95 -6.78 16.71 -16.55
N VAL A 96 -7.77 17.46 -17.04
CA VAL A 96 -9.02 17.71 -16.32
C VAL A 96 -9.83 16.42 -16.27
N TYR A 97 -10.46 16.17 -15.13
CA TYR A 97 -11.41 15.08 -15.01
C TYR A 97 -12.67 15.40 -15.83
N LYS A 98 -13.03 14.46 -16.71
CA LYS A 98 -14.31 14.45 -17.40
C LYS A 98 -15.03 13.17 -16.99
N GLU A 99 -16.29 13.29 -16.60
CA GLU A 99 -17.08 12.11 -16.25
C GLU A 99 -17.23 11.21 -17.50
N PRO A 100 -16.89 9.91 -17.40
CA PRO A 100 -17.00 8.98 -18.52
C PRO A 100 -18.48 8.71 -18.84
N MET A 101 -18.80 8.64 -20.12
CA MET A 101 -20.11 8.30 -20.66
C MET A 101 -20.05 6.92 -21.30
N ILE A 102 -20.28 5.89 -20.49
CA ILE A 102 -20.39 4.51 -20.96
C ILE A 102 -21.84 4.05 -20.82
N MET A 103 -22.37 3.46 -21.89
CA MET A 103 -23.74 2.99 -22.00
C MET A 103 -23.78 1.46 -22.13
N ILE A 104 -24.72 0.80 -21.48
CA ILE A 104 -25.08 -0.60 -21.72
C ILE A 104 -26.59 -0.66 -21.94
N ASN A 105 -27.04 -1.20 -23.09
CA ASN A 105 -28.46 -1.33 -23.42
C ASN A 105 -29.26 -0.03 -23.21
N GLY A 106 -28.70 1.11 -23.64
CA GLY A 106 -29.34 2.43 -23.46
C GLY A 106 -29.27 3.01 -22.04
N THR A 107 -28.70 2.30 -21.06
CA THR A 107 -28.53 2.76 -19.68
C THR A 107 -27.11 3.29 -19.46
N LYS A 108 -26.98 4.51 -18.91
CA LYS A 108 -25.68 5.09 -18.54
C LYS A 108 -25.14 4.42 -17.27
N LEU A 109 -23.91 3.94 -17.31
CA LEU A 109 -23.22 3.42 -16.13
C LEU A 109 -22.86 4.54 -15.15
N LYS A 110 -22.90 4.21 -13.86
CA LYS A 110 -22.51 5.14 -12.80
C LYS A 110 -21.00 5.39 -12.84
N ALA A 111 -20.61 6.66 -12.91
CA ALA A 111 -19.23 7.06 -12.78
C ALA A 111 -18.77 6.98 -11.31
N ALA A 112 -17.70 6.24 -11.07
CA ALA A 112 -17.16 6.02 -9.74
C ALA A 112 -15.82 6.74 -9.52
N HIS A 113 -15.73 7.49 -8.42
CA HIS A 113 -14.47 8.06 -7.95
C HIS A 113 -13.60 7.03 -7.19
N ARG A 114 -14.24 5.97 -6.68
CA ARG A 114 -13.65 4.86 -5.95
C ARG A 114 -14.18 3.57 -6.53
N PHE A 115 -13.31 2.73 -7.05
CA PHE A 115 -13.67 1.47 -7.71
C PHE A 115 -13.15 0.30 -6.87
N THR A 116 -14.04 -0.54 -6.36
CA THR A 116 -13.65 -1.69 -5.51
C THR A 116 -13.73 -2.97 -6.32
N TYR A 117 -12.63 -3.70 -6.40
CA TYR A 117 -12.55 -4.99 -7.08
C TYR A 117 -11.87 -6.02 -6.17
N LEU A 118 -12.54 -7.15 -5.91
CA LEU A 118 -12.07 -8.22 -5.02
C LEU A 118 -11.61 -7.71 -3.64
N GLY A 119 -12.40 -6.75 -3.13
CA GLY A 119 -12.17 -6.08 -1.87
C GLY A 119 -11.08 -5.01 -1.89
N SER A 120 -10.33 -4.82 -2.97
CA SER A 120 -9.30 -3.75 -3.09
C SER A 120 -9.89 -2.50 -3.76
N THR A 121 -9.67 -1.34 -3.16
CA THR A 121 -10.19 -0.05 -3.64
C THR A 121 -9.14 0.71 -4.45
N LEU A 122 -9.47 1.03 -5.69
CA LEU A 122 -8.75 1.99 -6.52
C LEU A 122 -9.43 3.35 -6.43
N SER A 123 -8.63 4.41 -6.47
CA SER A 123 -9.15 5.77 -6.55
C SER A 123 -8.87 6.37 -7.92
N GLN A 124 -9.77 7.27 -8.35
CA GLN A 124 -9.62 8.04 -9.58
C GLN A 124 -8.27 8.77 -9.67
N ASN A 125 -7.78 9.29 -8.54
CA ASN A 125 -6.56 10.09 -8.47
C ASN A 125 -5.28 9.25 -8.31
N ILE A 126 -5.37 7.92 -8.42
CA ILE A 126 -4.26 6.97 -8.27
C ILE A 126 -3.53 7.23 -6.94
N ASN A 127 -4.31 7.25 -5.86
CA ASN A 127 -3.86 7.42 -4.50
C ASN A 127 -4.41 6.27 -3.63
N ILE A 128 -3.56 5.75 -2.75
CA ILE A 128 -3.90 4.63 -1.88
C ILE A 128 -4.59 5.05 -0.58
N ASP A 129 -4.80 6.35 -0.36
CA ASP A 129 -5.45 6.87 0.85
C ASP A 129 -6.81 6.19 1.11
N ASP A 130 -7.65 6.01 0.08
CA ASP A 130 -8.95 5.35 0.22
C ASP A 130 -8.84 3.88 0.64
N GLU A 131 -7.92 3.13 0.04
CA GLU A 131 -7.64 1.73 0.40
C GLU A 131 -7.14 1.64 1.85
N VAL A 132 -6.17 2.46 2.23
CA VAL A 132 -5.60 2.47 3.59
C VAL A 132 -6.68 2.84 4.62
N ASN A 133 -7.53 3.82 4.32
CA ASN A 133 -8.61 4.23 5.20
C ASN A 133 -9.68 3.14 5.33
N SER A 134 -10.06 2.52 4.22
CA SER A 134 -10.99 1.39 4.20
C SER A 134 -10.49 0.24 5.06
N ARG A 135 -9.22 -0.15 4.91
CA ARG A 135 -8.58 -1.23 5.69
C ARG A 135 -8.52 -0.93 7.17
N ILE A 136 -8.19 0.31 7.55
CA ILE A 136 -8.21 0.74 8.95
C ILE A 136 -9.64 0.68 9.50
N SER A 137 -10.64 1.13 8.73
CA SER A 137 -12.04 1.07 9.15
C SER A 137 -12.50 -0.38 9.37
N MET A 138 -12.26 -1.26 8.39
CA MET A 138 -12.61 -2.69 8.50
C MET A 138 -11.89 -3.38 9.66
N ALA A 139 -10.59 -3.13 9.82
CA ALA A 139 -9.82 -3.70 10.92
C ALA A 139 -10.26 -3.14 12.29
N SER A 140 -10.65 -1.86 12.35
CA SER A 140 -11.21 -1.24 13.56
C SER A 140 -12.53 -1.89 13.93
N SER A 141 -13.41 -2.12 12.97
CA SER A 141 -14.68 -2.84 13.17
C SER A 141 -14.44 -4.29 13.63
N SER A 142 -13.50 -5.01 12.99
CA SER A 142 -13.10 -6.36 13.41
C SER A 142 -12.57 -6.37 14.86
N PHE A 143 -11.69 -5.43 15.21
CA PHE A 143 -11.19 -5.27 16.57
C PHE A 143 -12.32 -4.94 17.55
N GLY A 144 -13.23 -4.02 17.21
CA GLY A 144 -14.34 -3.64 18.07
C GLY A 144 -15.29 -4.79 18.40
N ARG A 145 -15.64 -5.61 17.40
CA ARG A 145 -16.54 -6.78 17.57
C ARG A 145 -16.01 -7.81 18.57
N LEU A 146 -14.69 -7.91 18.71
CA LEU A 146 -14.04 -8.85 19.64
C LEU A 146 -13.88 -8.28 21.06
N TYR A 147 -14.35 -7.06 21.34
CA TYR A 147 -14.14 -6.41 22.63
C TYR A 147 -14.78 -7.16 23.80
N ALA A 148 -16.10 -7.38 23.76
CA ALA A 148 -16.83 -8.00 24.87
C ALA A 148 -16.39 -9.46 25.10
N ASN A 149 -16.13 -10.19 24.02
CA ASN A 149 -15.92 -11.65 24.05
C ASN A 149 -14.45 -12.05 24.18
N VAL A 150 -13.50 -11.17 23.81
CA VAL A 150 -12.07 -11.51 23.82
C VAL A 150 -11.25 -10.48 24.60
N TRP A 151 -11.32 -9.20 24.24
CA TRP A 151 -10.40 -8.20 24.80
C TRP A 151 -10.67 -7.89 26.27
N HIS A 152 -11.94 -7.75 26.65
CA HIS A 152 -12.37 -7.40 28.01
C HIS A 152 -12.45 -8.60 28.96
N ARG A 153 -12.67 -9.82 28.45
CA ARG A 153 -12.77 -11.04 29.26
C ARG A 153 -11.49 -11.29 30.09
N SER A 154 -11.66 -11.49 31.39
CA SER A 154 -10.58 -11.76 32.36
C SER A 154 -10.01 -13.18 32.24
N GLY A 155 -10.86 -14.16 31.92
CA GLY A 155 -10.45 -15.58 31.78
C GLY A 155 -9.61 -15.91 30.55
N ILE A 156 -9.33 -14.94 29.67
CA ILE A 156 -8.50 -15.15 28.48
C ILE A 156 -7.12 -14.56 28.74
N ASN A 157 -6.09 -15.39 28.64
CA ASN A 157 -4.72 -14.94 28.83
C ASN A 157 -4.28 -13.97 27.70
N LEU A 158 -3.29 -13.13 28.00
CA LEU A 158 -2.79 -12.11 27.07
C LEU A 158 -2.25 -12.72 25.76
N GLN A 159 -1.55 -13.85 25.83
CA GLN A 159 -0.97 -14.48 24.64
C GLN A 159 -2.04 -14.93 23.65
N THR A 160 -3.14 -15.50 24.14
CA THR A 160 -4.32 -15.85 23.35
C THR A 160 -4.93 -14.61 22.72
N LYS A 161 -5.06 -13.49 23.46
CA LYS A 161 -5.55 -12.22 22.88
C LYS A 161 -4.64 -11.73 21.75
N LEU A 162 -3.33 -11.78 21.93
CA LEU A 162 -2.37 -11.42 20.89
C LEU A 162 -2.45 -12.34 19.66
N ASN A 163 -2.68 -13.65 19.86
CA ASN A 163 -2.88 -14.61 18.78
C ASN A 163 -4.17 -14.33 18.01
N VAL A 164 -5.29 -14.05 18.71
CA VAL A 164 -6.55 -13.65 18.06
C VAL A 164 -6.36 -12.35 17.29
N TYR A 165 -5.64 -11.36 17.84
CA TYR A 165 -5.33 -10.13 17.12
C TYR A 165 -4.56 -10.38 15.82
N ARG A 166 -3.51 -11.21 15.87
CA ARG A 166 -2.71 -11.62 14.71
C ARG A 166 -3.54 -12.36 13.65
N ALA A 167 -4.55 -13.12 14.07
CA ALA A 167 -5.35 -13.96 13.18
C ALA A 167 -6.60 -13.26 12.59
N ALA A 168 -7.25 -12.37 13.35
CA ALA A 168 -8.56 -11.82 12.99
C ALA A 168 -8.54 -10.33 12.60
N VAL A 169 -7.56 -9.56 13.09
CA VAL A 169 -7.51 -8.10 12.88
C VAL A 169 -6.38 -7.73 11.93
N LEU A 170 -5.18 -8.27 12.16
CA LEU A 170 -4.00 -7.94 11.36
C LEU A 170 -4.15 -8.33 9.87
N PRO A 171 -4.77 -9.47 9.50
CA PRO A 171 -4.99 -9.80 8.09
C PRO A 171 -5.99 -8.86 7.42
N VAL A 172 -7.02 -8.40 8.13
CA VAL A 172 -7.99 -7.42 7.62
C VAL A 172 -7.30 -6.08 7.33
N LEU A 173 -6.40 -5.64 8.23
CA LEU A 173 -5.64 -4.40 8.08
C LEU A 173 -4.67 -4.44 6.89
N LEU A 174 -4.12 -5.62 6.58
CA LEU A 174 -3.01 -5.81 5.64
C LEU A 174 -3.41 -6.56 4.37
N TYR A 175 -4.70 -6.76 4.14
CA TYR A 175 -5.18 -7.42 2.94
C TYR A 175 -4.72 -6.65 1.69
N ALA A 176 -4.22 -7.39 0.70
CA ALA A 176 -3.63 -6.89 -0.54
C ALA A 176 -2.40 -5.96 -0.37
N SER A 177 -1.86 -5.81 0.85
CA SER A 177 -0.77 -4.87 1.11
C SER A 177 0.55 -5.16 0.39
N GLU A 178 0.71 -6.39 -0.10
CA GLU A 178 1.86 -6.81 -0.90
C GLU A 178 1.95 -6.14 -2.28
N THR A 179 0.87 -5.56 -2.80
CA THR A 179 0.84 -4.83 -4.07
C THR A 179 0.90 -3.31 -3.88
N TRP A 180 0.79 -2.84 -2.63
CA TRP A 180 0.67 -1.42 -2.33
C TRP A 180 1.96 -0.65 -2.59
N THR A 181 1.80 0.56 -3.11
CA THR A 181 2.88 1.54 -3.22
C THR A 181 2.67 2.64 -2.20
N ILE A 182 3.23 2.46 -0.99
CA ILE A 182 2.98 3.35 0.14
C ILE A 182 4.07 4.42 0.33
N TYR A 183 3.63 5.60 0.76
CA TYR A 183 4.45 6.65 1.36
C TYR A 183 4.52 6.51 2.88
N THR A 184 5.51 7.19 3.46
CA THR A 184 5.74 7.23 4.91
C THR A 184 4.50 7.64 5.70
N ARG A 185 3.67 8.55 5.16
CA ARG A 185 2.42 8.98 5.81
C ARG A 185 1.40 7.84 5.96
N HIS A 186 1.23 6.98 4.95
CA HIS A 186 0.31 5.85 5.03
C HIS A 186 0.83 4.79 5.99
N ALA A 187 2.12 4.46 5.91
CA ALA A 187 2.80 3.57 6.86
C ALA A 187 2.65 4.05 8.32
N LYS A 188 2.82 5.35 8.59
CA LYS A 188 2.58 5.95 9.92
C LYS A 188 1.13 5.77 10.37
N LYS A 189 0.16 5.97 9.48
CA LYS A 189 -1.28 5.83 9.79
C LYS A 189 -1.63 4.40 10.19
N LEU A 190 -1.18 3.41 9.41
CA LEU A 190 -1.37 2.00 9.72
C LEU A 190 -0.64 1.59 11.02
N ASN A 191 0.58 2.07 11.23
CA ASN A 191 1.35 1.81 12.45
C ASN A 191 0.68 2.42 13.69
N HIS A 192 0.05 3.59 13.57
CA HIS A 192 -0.70 4.20 14.65
C HIS A 192 -1.89 3.33 15.06
N PHE A 193 -2.70 2.87 14.11
CA PHE A 193 -3.79 1.94 14.39
C PHE A 193 -3.29 0.66 15.07
N HIS A 194 -2.25 0.04 14.52
CA HIS A 194 -1.65 -1.18 15.05
C HIS A 194 -1.16 -1.01 16.50
N THR A 195 -0.34 0.01 16.76
CA THR A 195 0.21 0.27 18.10
C THR A 195 -0.88 0.64 19.11
N ASN A 196 -1.95 1.33 18.69
CA ASN A 196 -3.10 1.59 19.56
C ASN A 196 -3.84 0.31 19.95
N CYS A 197 -4.04 -0.63 19.01
CA CYS A 197 -4.63 -1.93 19.32
C CYS A 197 -3.77 -2.69 20.34
N LEU A 198 -2.46 -2.76 20.11
CA LEU A 198 -1.54 -3.45 21.02
C LEU A 198 -1.52 -2.81 22.42
N ARG A 199 -1.53 -1.47 22.51
CA ARG A 199 -1.63 -0.77 23.79
C ARG A 199 -2.89 -1.15 24.56
N LYS A 200 -4.04 -1.21 23.88
CA LYS A 200 -5.32 -1.64 24.51
C LYS A 200 -5.22 -3.06 25.04
N LEU A 201 -4.67 -3.99 24.25
CA LEU A 201 -4.49 -5.40 24.66
C LEU A 201 -3.53 -5.55 25.85
N LEU A 202 -2.45 -4.77 25.85
CA LEU A 202 -1.44 -4.75 26.92
C LEU A 202 -1.85 -3.89 28.13
N LYS A 203 -3.05 -3.28 28.11
CA LYS A 203 -3.54 -2.36 29.14
C LYS A 203 -2.60 -1.18 29.42
N ILE A 204 -1.89 -0.71 28.40
CA ILE A 204 -0.96 0.43 28.49
C ILE A 204 -1.74 1.73 28.28
N LYS A 205 -1.71 2.61 29.28
CA LYS A 205 -2.31 3.95 29.23
C LYS A 205 -1.32 4.95 28.65
N ARG A 206 -1.85 6.07 28.11
CA ARG A 206 -1.01 7.16 27.56
C ARG A 206 -0.09 7.77 28.62
N GLN A 207 -0.55 7.84 29.87
CA GLN A 207 0.19 8.38 31.02
C GLN A 207 1.45 7.58 31.38
N ASP A 208 1.50 6.30 31.01
CA ASP A 208 2.63 5.41 31.32
C ASP A 208 3.89 5.79 30.53
N LYS A 209 3.75 6.67 29.51
CA LYS A 209 4.84 7.17 28.66
C LYS A 209 5.69 6.05 28.03
N ILE A 210 5.08 4.88 27.81
CA ILE A 210 5.75 3.70 27.23
C ILE A 210 5.91 3.90 25.71
N PRO A 211 7.13 3.80 25.17
CA PRO A 211 7.39 4.00 23.75
C PRO A 211 6.86 2.83 22.90
N ASP A 212 6.52 3.12 21.64
CA ASP A 212 6.03 2.11 20.67
C ASP A 212 6.96 0.91 20.55
N THR A 213 8.29 1.11 20.64
CA THR A 213 9.27 0.03 20.57
C THR A 213 9.06 -1.00 21.67
N THR A 214 8.81 -0.56 22.90
CA THR A 214 8.52 -1.45 24.05
C THR A 214 7.15 -2.10 23.92
N VAL A 215 6.15 -1.41 23.37
CA VAL A 215 4.82 -2.00 23.10
C VAL A 215 4.94 -3.19 22.13
N LEU A 216 5.68 -3.00 21.04
CA LEU A 216 5.90 -4.03 20.02
C LEU A 216 6.70 -5.22 20.58
N ASP A 217 7.73 -4.93 21.37
CA ASP A 217 8.56 -5.93 22.04
C ASP A 217 7.74 -6.80 23.01
N ARG A 218 6.97 -6.17 23.92
CA ARG A 218 6.06 -6.88 24.84
C ARG A 218 5.01 -7.73 24.13
N ALA A 219 4.52 -7.27 22.98
CA ALA A 219 3.56 -8.02 22.18
C ALA A 219 4.20 -9.18 21.39
N GLY A 220 5.52 -9.15 21.17
CA GLY A 220 6.20 -10.05 20.23
C GLY A 220 5.65 -9.90 18.81
N ILE A 221 5.29 -8.68 18.39
CA ILE A 221 4.77 -8.39 17.04
C ILE A 221 5.65 -7.32 16.39
N PRO A 222 6.15 -7.55 15.15
CA PRO A 222 6.91 -6.53 14.42
C PRO A 222 6.07 -5.28 14.15
N SER A 223 6.74 -4.16 13.89
CA SER A 223 6.07 -2.97 13.41
C SER A 223 5.39 -3.21 12.06
N ILE A 224 4.35 -2.43 11.78
CA ILE A 224 3.64 -2.48 10.51
C ILE A 224 4.58 -2.27 9.32
N ASN A 225 5.59 -1.39 9.47
CA ASN A 225 6.57 -1.15 8.42
C ASN A 225 7.28 -2.45 8.01
N THR A 226 7.76 -3.23 8.98
CA THR A 226 8.44 -4.50 8.72
C THR A 226 7.51 -5.53 8.12
N ILE A 227 6.25 -5.58 8.58
CA ILE A 227 5.26 -6.52 8.04
C ILE A 227 4.95 -6.18 6.58
N LEU A 228 4.74 -4.91 6.24
CA LEU A 228 4.48 -4.43 4.88
C LEU A 228 5.65 -4.74 3.95
N MET A 229 6.88 -4.41 4.36
CA MET A 229 8.09 -4.73 3.59
C MET A 229 8.23 -6.25 3.39
N LYS A 230 7.98 -7.06 4.42
CA LYS A 230 8.02 -8.51 4.33
C LYS A 230 6.94 -9.06 3.39
N HIS A 231 5.72 -8.52 3.40
CA HIS A 231 4.63 -8.90 2.49
C HIS A 231 5.02 -8.63 1.04
N GLN A 232 5.48 -7.42 0.75
CA GLN A 232 5.96 -7.04 -0.58
C GLN A 232 7.11 -7.94 -1.06
N LEU A 233 8.09 -8.23 -0.21
CA LEU A 233 9.23 -9.10 -0.56
C LEU A 233 8.80 -10.57 -0.75
N ARG A 234 7.86 -11.07 0.06
CA ARG A 234 7.30 -12.42 -0.13
C ARG A 234 6.61 -12.53 -1.48
N TRP A 235 5.81 -11.53 -1.85
CA TRP A 235 5.12 -11.46 -3.14
C TRP A 235 6.10 -11.34 -4.30
N ALA A 236 7.09 -10.45 -4.21
CA ALA A 236 8.13 -10.30 -5.24
C ALA A 236 8.87 -11.63 -5.49
N GLY A 237 9.24 -12.36 -4.43
CA GLY A 237 9.83 -13.67 -4.62
C GLY A 237 8.88 -14.69 -5.24
N HIS A 238 7.58 -14.63 -4.94
CA HIS A 238 6.59 -15.48 -5.59
C HIS A 238 6.45 -15.17 -7.08
N LEU A 239 6.45 -13.88 -7.45
CA LEU A 239 6.45 -13.43 -8.85
C LEU A 239 7.66 -13.95 -9.64
N VAL A 240 8.86 -13.94 -9.04
CA VAL A 240 10.08 -14.49 -9.68
C VAL A 240 9.93 -15.98 -10.02
N ARG A 241 9.30 -16.75 -9.14
CA ARG A 241 9.08 -18.21 -9.30
C ARG A 241 7.84 -18.56 -10.12
N MET A 242 6.97 -17.60 -10.40
CA MET A 242 5.74 -17.82 -11.16
C MET A 242 6.08 -18.18 -12.62
N PRO A 243 5.25 -18.97 -13.33
CA PRO A 243 5.44 -19.21 -14.77
C PRO A 243 5.39 -17.93 -15.60
N ASP A 244 6.14 -17.90 -16.70
CA ASP A 244 6.36 -16.70 -17.53
C ASP A 244 5.12 -16.21 -18.29
N HIS A 245 4.15 -17.10 -18.55
CA HIS A 245 2.89 -16.74 -19.22
C HIS A 245 1.88 -16.04 -18.28
N ARG A 246 2.13 -16.03 -16.97
CA ARG A 246 1.17 -15.51 -15.99
C ARG A 246 1.20 -13.98 -15.97
N MET A 247 0.04 -13.36 -16.14
CA MET A 247 -0.12 -11.89 -16.15
C MET A 247 0.56 -11.17 -14.98
N PRO A 248 0.49 -11.62 -13.70
CA PRO A 248 1.17 -10.91 -12.61
C PRO A 248 2.69 -10.83 -12.78
N LYS A 249 3.33 -11.89 -13.32
CA LYS A 249 4.77 -11.89 -13.60
C LYS A 249 5.09 -10.99 -14.78
N ILE A 250 4.31 -11.07 -15.85
CA ILE A 250 4.41 -10.18 -17.02
C ILE A 250 4.36 -8.71 -16.57
N LEU A 251 3.36 -8.34 -15.76
CA LEU A 251 3.19 -6.99 -15.21
C LEU A 251 4.37 -6.57 -14.31
N PHE A 252 4.91 -7.48 -13.52
CA PHE A 252 6.06 -7.20 -12.67
C PHE A 252 7.31 -6.80 -13.48
N TYR A 253 7.51 -7.44 -14.64
CA TYR A 253 8.63 -7.19 -15.57
C TYR A 253 8.31 -6.18 -16.68
N SER A 254 7.18 -5.46 -16.60
CA SER A 254 6.74 -4.56 -17.67
C SER A 254 6.95 -3.07 -17.38
N GLU A 255 6.67 -2.27 -18.41
CA GLU A 255 6.37 -0.83 -18.37
C GLU A 255 5.22 -0.55 -19.35
N MET A 256 4.52 0.57 -19.18
CA MET A 256 3.47 1.00 -20.10
C MET A 256 4.04 1.19 -21.51
N SER A 257 3.32 0.78 -22.55
CA SER A 257 3.76 0.91 -23.94
C SER A 257 3.78 2.35 -24.44
N SER A 258 2.88 3.17 -23.89
CA SER A 258 2.67 4.58 -24.22
C SER A 258 2.66 5.43 -22.93
N GLY A 259 2.80 6.74 -23.11
CA GLY A 259 2.92 7.69 -22.01
C GLY A 259 4.33 7.81 -21.45
N LYS A 260 4.62 8.96 -20.83
CA LYS A 260 5.89 9.23 -20.15
C LYS A 260 5.59 9.70 -18.73
N ARG A 261 6.51 9.39 -17.81
CA ARG A 261 6.42 9.93 -16.45
C ARG A 261 6.68 11.44 -16.48
N SER A 262 5.97 12.18 -15.64
CA SER A 262 6.22 13.61 -15.43
C SER A 262 7.68 13.84 -15.02
N ARG A 263 8.23 15.00 -15.43
CA ARG A 263 9.51 15.49 -14.93
C ARG A 263 9.26 16.21 -13.60
N GLY A 264 10.01 15.85 -12.55
CA GLY A 264 9.79 16.35 -11.20
C GLY A 264 8.54 15.76 -10.52
N GLY A 265 8.53 15.69 -9.18
CA GLY A 265 7.36 15.25 -8.40
C GLY A 265 6.85 13.83 -8.70
N GLN A 266 7.69 12.94 -9.21
CA GLN A 266 7.25 11.62 -9.67
C GLN A 266 6.64 10.79 -8.53
N LYS A 267 5.41 10.28 -8.77
CA LYS A 267 4.80 9.29 -7.87
C LYS A 267 5.69 8.05 -7.78
N LYS A 268 5.85 7.50 -6.58
CA LYS A 268 6.56 6.22 -6.36
C LYS A 268 5.90 5.10 -7.18
N ARG A 269 6.72 4.16 -7.66
CA ARG A 269 6.27 2.88 -8.25
C ARG A 269 6.47 1.75 -7.27
N PHE A 270 5.80 0.63 -7.55
CA PHE A 270 6.05 -0.63 -6.89
C PHE A 270 7.53 -1.00 -6.86
N LYS A 271 8.21 -0.92 -8.03
CA LYS A 271 9.65 -1.18 -8.17
C LYS A 271 10.52 -0.28 -7.26
N ASP A 272 10.13 0.98 -7.08
CA ASP A 272 10.87 1.91 -6.21
C ASP A 272 10.72 1.52 -4.72
N THR A 273 9.51 1.14 -4.30
CA THR A 273 9.27 0.63 -2.95
C THR A 273 9.94 -0.72 -2.69
N LEU A 274 9.91 -1.64 -3.66
CA LEU A 274 10.58 -2.94 -3.57
C LEU A 274 12.08 -2.78 -3.38
N LYS A 275 12.71 -1.88 -4.16
CA LYS A 275 14.13 -1.56 -4.02
C LYS A 275 14.46 -1.02 -2.62
N SER A 276 13.59 -0.20 -2.04
CA SER A 276 13.73 0.27 -0.66
C SER A 276 13.60 -0.88 0.35
N SER A 277 12.61 -1.76 0.18
CA SER A 277 12.39 -2.92 1.05
C SER A 277 13.57 -3.88 1.04
N LEU A 278 14.15 -4.16 -0.14
CA LEU A 278 15.35 -4.99 -0.29
C LEU A 278 16.53 -4.41 0.51
N LYS A 279 16.78 -3.10 0.40
CA LYS A 279 17.82 -2.40 1.17
C LYS A 279 17.58 -2.50 2.68
N SER A 280 16.35 -2.26 3.13
CA SER A 280 15.99 -2.34 4.56
C SER A 280 16.09 -3.76 5.13
N PHE A 281 16.06 -4.79 4.29
CA PHE A 281 16.24 -6.20 4.66
C PHE A 281 17.67 -6.71 4.43
N GLU A 282 18.60 -5.81 4.06
CA GLU A 282 20.01 -6.15 3.77
C GLU A 282 20.18 -7.16 2.63
N ILE A 283 19.26 -7.13 1.66
CA ILE A 283 19.27 -8.00 0.48
C ILE A 283 19.90 -7.27 -0.70
N LYS A 284 20.91 -7.90 -1.30
CA LYS A 284 21.61 -7.42 -2.50
C LYS A 284 20.67 -7.25 -3.69
N ILE A 285 20.62 -6.05 -4.26
CA ILE A 285 19.66 -5.63 -5.30
C ILE A 285 19.93 -6.31 -6.66
N ASP A 286 21.19 -6.64 -6.91
CA ASP A 286 21.73 -7.28 -8.10
C ASP A 286 21.54 -8.81 -8.11
N SER A 287 21.40 -9.44 -6.94
CA SER A 287 21.30 -10.90 -6.83
C SER A 287 20.02 -11.43 -6.20
N TRP A 288 19.09 -10.56 -5.77
CA TRP A 288 17.89 -11.00 -5.04
C TRP A 288 16.99 -11.93 -5.84
N GLU A 289 16.87 -11.77 -7.17
CA GLU A 289 16.03 -12.65 -8.01
C GLU A 289 16.59 -14.07 -8.04
N LYS A 290 17.91 -14.21 -8.11
CA LYS A 290 18.58 -15.52 -8.01
C LYS A 290 18.30 -16.15 -6.66
N ALA A 291 18.47 -15.39 -5.57
CA ALA A 291 18.17 -15.85 -4.22
C ALA A 291 16.68 -16.20 -4.02
N ALA A 292 15.78 -15.51 -4.73
CA ALA A 292 14.34 -15.74 -4.66
C ALA A 292 13.90 -17.00 -5.41
N ARG A 293 14.72 -17.59 -6.29
CA ARG A 293 14.37 -18.83 -7.00
C ARG A 293 14.17 -20.00 -6.04
N ASP A 294 15.01 -20.11 -5.02
CA ASP A 294 14.79 -21.08 -3.95
C ASP A 294 13.84 -20.51 -2.88
N ARG A 295 12.68 -21.16 -2.72
CA ARG A 295 11.64 -20.74 -1.79
C ARG A 295 12.13 -20.78 -0.34
N THR A 296 12.93 -21.78 0.02
CA THR A 296 13.36 -22.00 1.41
C THR A 296 14.40 -20.97 1.82
N SER A 297 15.43 -20.79 1.01
CA SER A 297 16.46 -19.75 1.18
C SER A 297 15.84 -18.36 1.19
N TRP A 298 14.90 -18.08 0.28
CA TRP A 298 14.17 -16.81 0.27
C TRP A 298 13.43 -16.56 1.58
N ARG A 299 12.68 -17.54 2.09
CA ARG A 299 11.98 -17.41 3.39
C ARG A 299 12.94 -17.20 4.55
N SER A 300 14.11 -17.86 4.53
CA SER A 300 15.15 -17.69 5.54
C SER A 300 15.71 -16.26 5.52
N LEU A 301 16.09 -15.76 4.33
CA LEU A 301 16.56 -14.39 4.14
C LEU A 301 15.54 -13.36 4.62
N LEU A 302 14.26 -13.53 4.29
CA LEU A 302 13.21 -12.62 4.76
C LEU A 302 12.99 -12.66 6.27
N ARG A 303 13.20 -13.81 6.92
CA ARG A 303 13.15 -13.91 8.39
C ARG A 303 14.33 -13.17 9.02
N LYS A 304 15.55 -13.37 8.50
CA LYS A 304 16.76 -12.68 8.96
C LYS A 304 16.63 -11.16 8.76
N GLY A 305 16.32 -10.73 7.54
CA GLY A 305 16.14 -9.32 7.20
C GLY A 305 15.07 -8.62 8.02
N ALA A 306 13.95 -9.30 8.32
CA ALA A 306 12.92 -8.73 9.20
C ALA A 306 13.43 -8.50 10.63
N LYS A 307 14.25 -9.41 11.17
CA LYS A 307 14.89 -9.25 12.49
C LYS A 307 15.89 -8.08 12.48
N SER A 308 16.79 -8.03 11.50
CA SER A 308 17.75 -6.92 11.35
C SER A 308 17.04 -5.56 11.20
N CYS A 309 15.98 -5.52 10.38
CA CYS A 309 15.21 -4.30 10.15
C CYS A 309 14.54 -3.78 11.43
N GLU A 310 13.96 -4.67 12.24
CA GLU A 310 13.38 -4.30 13.53
C GLU A 310 14.45 -3.82 14.52
N ALA A 311 15.58 -4.52 14.61
CA ALA A 311 16.69 -4.12 15.47
C ALA A 311 17.23 -2.73 15.10
N ALA A 312 17.47 -2.48 13.81
CA ALA A 312 17.90 -1.18 13.30
C ALA A 312 16.88 -0.08 13.60
N ARG A 313 15.58 -0.36 13.46
CA ARG A 313 14.49 0.57 13.77
C ARG A 313 14.44 0.90 15.27
N GLN A 314 14.60 -0.10 16.13
CA GLN A 314 14.66 0.08 17.59
C GLN A 314 15.87 0.95 17.97
N ALA A 315 17.06 0.64 17.46
CA ALA A 315 18.27 1.43 17.68
C ALA A 315 18.09 2.89 17.24
N ALA A 316 17.56 3.11 16.03
CA ALA A 316 17.28 4.46 15.53
C ALA A 316 16.26 5.22 16.41
N SER A 317 15.27 4.54 16.98
CA SER A 317 14.31 5.15 17.90
C SER A 317 14.95 5.57 19.22
N VAL A 318 15.84 4.73 19.78
CA VAL A 318 16.61 5.02 20.99
C VAL A 318 17.52 6.23 20.77
N LEU A 319 18.29 6.26 19.67
CA LEU A 319 19.17 7.37 19.32
C LEU A 319 18.39 8.70 19.17
N ARG A 320 17.24 8.67 18.47
CA ARG A 320 16.36 9.86 18.36
C ARG A 320 15.82 10.33 19.71
N ARG A 321 15.60 9.43 20.66
CA ARG A 321 15.17 9.78 22.03
C ARG A 321 16.33 10.40 22.82
N GLN A 322 17.52 9.83 22.75
CA GLN A 322 18.72 10.38 23.39
C GLN A 322 19.02 11.77 22.87
N LYS A 323 19.00 11.98 21.54
CA LYS A 323 19.19 13.30 20.93
C LYS A 323 18.16 14.32 21.43
N ARG A 324 16.88 13.94 21.52
CA ARG A 324 15.83 14.82 22.08
C ARG A 324 16.06 15.16 23.55
N LYS A 325 16.52 14.19 24.35
CA LYS A 325 16.86 14.44 25.76
C LYS A 325 18.06 15.38 25.90
N ALA A 326 19.11 15.16 25.10
CA ALA A 326 20.29 16.02 25.07
C ALA A 326 19.92 17.45 24.68
N SER A 327 19.18 17.65 23.58
CA SER A 327 18.74 18.99 23.16
C SER A 327 17.80 19.66 24.18
N ALA A 328 16.95 18.90 24.88
CA ALA A 328 16.11 19.45 25.94
C ALA A 328 16.92 19.89 27.17
N HIS A 329 17.98 19.14 27.51
CA HIS A 329 18.90 19.51 28.58
C HIS A 329 19.72 20.75 28.20
N GLU A 330 20.23 20.79 26.96
CA GLU A 330 20.97 21.93 26.41
C GLU A 330 20.10 23.21 26.33
N SER A 331 18.82 23.07 25.99
CA SER A 331 17.84 24.17 26.03
C SER A 331 17.49 24.63 27.45
N GLN A 332 17.72 23.80 28.48
CA GLN A 332 17.58 24.21 29.88
C GLN A 332 18.84 24.92 30.41
N THR A 333 20.01 24.63 29.84
CA THR A 333 21.29 25.22 30.25
C THR A 333 21.65 26.51 29.50
N VAL A 334 21.00 26.83 28.37
CA VAL A 334 21.32 28.00 27.55
C VAL A 334 20.30 29.13 27.72
N ALA A 335 20.77 30.21 28.37
CA ALA A 335 20.26 31.58 28.43
C ALA A 335 19.03 31.88 29.31
N THR A 336 19.30 32.29 30.55
CA THR A 336 18.44 33.24 31.27
C THR A 336 18.56 34.62 30.60
N ILE A 337 17.51 35.03 29.91
CA ILE A 337 17.40 36.35 29.29
C ILE A 337 16.89 37.33 30.35
N SER A 338 17.66 38.36 30.69
CA SER A 338 17.23 39.39 31.63
C SER A 338 16.30 40.42 30.98
N CYS A 339 15.36 40.94 31.76
CA CYS A 339 14.57 42.11 31.36
C CYS A 339 15.40 43.39 31.53
N PRO A 340 15.36 44.33 30.57
CA PRO A 340 16.07 45.61 30.69
C PRO A 340 15.44 46.57 31.71
N HIS A 341 14.18 46.35 32.12
CA HIS A 341 13.42 47.27 32.99
C HIS A 341 13.18 46.75 34.40
N CYS A 342 13.50 45.47 34.69
CA CYS A 342 13.33 44.88 36.02
C CYS A 342 14.24 43.65 36.21
N PRO A 343 14.47 43.18 37.45
CA PRO A 343 15.40 42.08 37.74
C PRO A 343 14.86 40.69 37.33
N ARG A 344 13.76 40.60 36.59
CA ARG A 344 13.19 39.30 36.18
C ARG A 344 14.01 38.64 35.08
N LEU A 345 14.20 37.34 35.22
CA LEU A 345 14.92 36.49 34.28
C LEU A 345 13.96 35.53 33.57
N PHE A 346 14.15 35.36 32.27
CA PHE A 346 13.28 34.57 31.40
C PHE A 346 14.05 33.43 30.74
N LYS A 347 13.47 32.23 30.76
CA LYS A 347 14.06 31.03 30.13
C LYS A 347 13.80 30.95 28.61
N ALA A 348 13.01 31.86 28.06
CA ALA A 348 12.68 31.90 26.64
C ALA A 348 12.30 33.31 26.22
N ARG A 349 12.65 33.69 24.98
CA ARG A 349 12.41 35.02 24.41
C ARG A 349 10.92 35.40 24.38
N ILE A 350 10.04 34.43 24.13
CA ILE A 350 8.57 34.62 24.16
C ILE A 350 8.08 35.08 25.54
N GLY A 351 8.65 34.54 26.62
CA GLY A 351 8.32 34.94 27.99
C GLY A 351 8.73 36.39 28.27
N LEU A 352 9.92 36.80 27.82
CA LEU A 352 10.37 38.19 27.90
C LEU A 352 9.47 39.11 27.08
N THR A 353 9.15 38.76 25.83
CA THR A 353 8.31 39.59 24.94
C THR A 353 6.90 39.78 25.50
N SER A 354 6.32 38.75 26.12
CA SER A 354 5.03 38.88 26.81
C SER A 354 5.12 39.78 28.04
N HIS A 355 6.21 39.69 28.80
CA HIS A 355 6.42 40.51 29.98
C HIS A 355 6.68 41.99 29.65
N LEU A 356 7.42 42.28 28.58
CA LEU A 356 7.69 43.64 28.11
C LEU A 356 6.44 44.40 27.63
N ARG A 357 5.33 43.71 27.35
CA ARG A 357 4.04 44.36 27.01
C ARG A 357 3.27 44.88 28.22
N VAL A 358 3.70 44.50 29.42
CA VAL A 358 3.06 44.87 30.70
C VAL A 358 3.85 45.99 31.40
N HIS A 359 5.05 46.29 30.92
CA HIS A 359 5.71 47.57 31.13
C HIS A 359 5.16 48.57 30.13
#